data_AF-A0AAV0HWM7-F1
#
_entry.id   AF-A0AAV0HWM7-F1
#
_cell.length_a   1.000
_cell.length_b   1.000
_cell.length_c   1.000
_cell.angle_alpha   90.00
_cell.angle_beta   90.00
_cell.angle_gamma   90.00
#
_symmetry.space_group_name_H-M   'P 1'
#
loop_
_entity.id
_entity.type
_entity.pdbx_description
1 polymer ?
#
loop_
_entity_poly.entity_id
_entity_poly.type
_entity_poly.pdbx_seq_one_letter_code
_entity_poly.pdbx_strand_id
1 'polypeptide(L)'
;MAFWELTRVSPPSPLELCYKGTIDREGRGFPVMGIHFVGGVELVVNRFGMFWQVTDDVFYLAVVRSNDASVIGMMAQQGYNVGYDLKSMTSVSSSIVTGLISGNGEPASEIVR
;
A
#
# COMPACT_ATOMS: atom_id res chain seq x y z
N MET A 1 -2.22 27.32 -9.79
CA MET A 1 -1.22 26.28 -10.14
C MET A 1 -2.01 25.04 -10.54
N ALA A 2 -2.11 24.77 -11.84
CA ALA A 2 -3.05 23.81 -12.39
C ALA A 2 -2.45 22.40 -12.46
N PHE A 3 -3.13 21.48 -11.75
CA PHE A 3 -3.58 20.17 -12.21
C PHE A 3 -2.67 19.41 -13.18
N TRP A 4 -1.98 18.38 -12.67
CA TRP A 4 -1.27 17.37 -13.43
C TRP A 4 -2.20 16.71 -14.48
N GLU A 5 -2.00 16.99 -15.76
CA GLU A 5 -2.74 16.32 -16.82
C GLU A 5 -2.11 14.94 -17.06
N LEU A 6 -2.54 13.95 -16.29
CA LEU A 6 -2.10 12.57 -16.46
C LEU A 6 -2.57 12.04 -17.81
N THR A 7 -1.64 11.71 -18.70
CA THR A 7 -1.99 11.08 -19.97
C THR A 7 -2.30 9.61 -19.75
N ARG A 8 -3.58 9.24 -19.91
CA ARG A 8 -4.00 7.83 -19.85
C ARG A 8 -3.48 7.05 -21.05
N VAL A 9 -3.11 5.80 -20.82
CA VAL A 9 -2.78 4.83 -21.87
C VAL A 9 -3.68 3.60 -21.75
N SER A 10 -3.74 2.80 -22.81
CA SER A 10 -4.55 1.58 -22.82
C SER A 10 -4.04 0.61 -21.74
N PRO A 11 -4.88 0.22 -20.76
CA PRO A 11 -4.50 -0.83 -19.82
C PRO A 11 -4.37 -2.21 -20.47
N PRO A 12 -3.43 -3.05 -20.02
CA PRO A 12 -3.56 -4.49 -20.14
C PRO A 12 -4.57 -4.99 -19.09
N SER A 13 -5.50 -5.85 -19.50
CA SER A 13 -6.36 -6.57 -18.55
C SER A 13 -5.49 -7.41 -17.60
N PRO A 14 -5.77 -7.44 -16.27
CA PRO A 14 -6.95 -6.90 -15.58
C PRO A 14 -6.74 -5.51 -14.96
N LEU A 15 -5.66 -4.80 -15.28
CA LEU A 15 -5.42 -3.45 -14.79
C LEU A 15 -6.38 -2.48 -15.48
N GLU A 16 -6.85 -1.46 -14.79
CA GLU A 16 -7.90 -0.58 -15.31
C GLU A 16 -7.45 0.87 -15.50
N LEU A 17 -6.34 1.26 -14.88
CA LEU A 17 -5.90 2.65 -14.85
C LEU A 17 -4.38 2.77 -14.98
N CYS A 18 -3.95 3.46 -16.03
CA CYS A 18 -2.56 3.48 -16.51
C CYS A 18 -2.21 4.85 -17.05
N TYR A 19 -0.99 5.29 -16.78
CA TYR A 19 -0.54 6.64 -17.08
C TYR A 19 0.85 6.64 -17.68
N LYS A 20 1.10 7.57 -18.62
CA LYS A 20 2.45 7.84 -19.12
C LYS A 20 3.31 8.49 -18.03
N GLY A 21 4.60 8.16 -18.04
CA GLY A 21 5.63 8.70 -17.18
C GLY A 21 6.10 7.73 -16.10
N THR A 22 6.53 8.29 -14.98
CA THR A 22 7.12 7.57 -13.85
C THR A 22 6.40 7.91 -12.56
N ILE A 23 6.31 6.95 -11.63
CA ILE A 23 5.74 7.18 -10.29
C ILE A 23 6.44 8.35 -9.58
N ASP A 24 7.76 8.48 -9.77
CA ASP A 24 8.56 9.54 -9.14
C ASP A 24 8.32 10.94 -9.69
N ARG A 25 7.93 11.08 -10.96
CA ARG A 25 7.68 12.39 -11.56
C ARG A 25 6.20 12.73 -11.51
N GLU A 26 5.34 11.89 -12.06
CA GLU A 26 3.90 12.09 -12.18
C GLU A 26 3.15 11.78 -10.89
N GLY A 27 3.64 10.86 -10.08
CA GLY A 27 3.05 10.53 -8.78
C GLY A 27 3.36 11.56 -7.68
N ARG A 28 4.12 12.63 -7.98
CA ARG A 28 4.39 13.70 -7.00
C ARG A 28 3.10 14.44 -6.66
N GLY A 29 2.74 14.41 -5.39
CA GLY A 29 1.51 15.02 -4.90
C GLY A 29 0.27 14.14 -5.04
N PHE A 30 0.42 12.88 -5.47
CA PHE A 30 -0.67 11.91 -5.33
C PHE A 30 -1.00 11.72 -3.85
N PRO A 31 -2.30 11.59 -3.51
CA PRO A 31 -2.70 11.38 -2.13
C PRO A 31 -2.12 10.06 -1.61
N VAL A 32 -1.82 10.06 -0.33
CA VAL A 32 -1.60 8.81 0.40
C VAL A 32 -2.97 8.19 0.66
N MET A 33 -3.07 6.86 0.54
CA MET A 33 -4.33 6.13 0.74
C MET A 33 -4.36 5.48 2.12
N GLY A 34 -5.52 5.51 2.78
CA GLY A 34 -5.75 4.87 4.07
C GLY A 34 -6.62 3.63 3.94
N ILE A 35 -6.17 2.51 4.48
CA ILE A 35 -7.02 1.33 4.72
C ILE A 35 -7.34 1.30 6.21
N HIS A 36 -8.58 1.63 6.55
CA HIS A 36 -9.03 1.67 7.93
C HIS A 36 -9.45 0.29 8.42
N PHE A 37 -8.91 -0.09 9.58
CA PHE A 37 -9.28 -1.29 10.32
C PHE A 37 -10.10 -0.92 11.56
N VAL A 38 -10.72 -1.93 12.15
CA VAL A 38 -11.40 -1.80 13.45
C VAL A 38 -10.43 -1.31 14.53
N GLY A 39 -10.95 -0.59 15.53
CA GLY A 39 -10.12 -0.04 16.61
C GLY A 39 -9.33 1.21 16.25
N GLY A 40 -9.62 1.85 15.10
CA GLY A 40 -8.97 3.11 14.69
C GLY A 40 -7.55 2.93 14.12
N VAL A 41 -7.17 1.70 13.80
CA VAL A 41 -5.89 1.40 13.15
C VAL A 41 -6.00 1.65 11.65
N GLU A 42 -4.96 2.22 11.05
CA GLU A 42 -4.92 2.54 9.63
C GLU A 42 -3.62 2.04 9.00
N LEU A 43 -3.72 1.32 7.88
CA LEU A 43 -2.58 1.05 7.00
C LEU A 43 -2.49 2.15 5.95
N VAL A 44 -1.42 2.92 6.02
CA VAL A 44 -1.16 4.07 5.17
C VAL A 44 -0.35 3.64 3.94
N VAL A 45 -0.93 3.63 2.75
CA VAL A 45 -0.26 3.17 1.52
C VAL A 45 0.15 4.37 0.67
N ASN A 46 1.46 4.53 0.47
CA ASN A 46 2.01 5.61 -0.35
C ASN A 46 1.94 5.27 -1.86
N ARG A 47 2.38 6.21 -2.70
CA ARG A 47 2.39 6.05 -4.17
C ARG A 47 3.13 4.81 -4.67
N PHE A 48 4.17 4.33 -4.00
CA PHE A 48 4.91 3.13 -4.42
C PHE A 48 4.20 1.84 -4.04
N GLY A 49 3.35 1.86 -3.00
CA GLY A 49 2.48 0.73 -2.69
C GLY A 49 1.18 0.72 -3.50
N MET A 50 0.76 1.90 -3.99
CA MET A 50 -0.48 2.07 -4.77
C MET A 50 -0.29 1.96 -6.27
N PHE A 51 0.93 2.17 -6.79
CA PHE A 51 1.22 2.15 -8.22
C PHE A 51 2.37 1.22 -8.54
N TRP A 52 2.31 0.61 -9.72
CA TRP A 52 3.34 -0.27 -10.24
C TRP A 52 3.94 0.31 -11.51
N GLN A 53 5.27 0.49 -11.53
CA GLN A 53 6.03 0.89 -12.70
C GLN A 53 6.29 -0.35 -13.57
N VAL A 54 5.72 -0.41 -14.77
CA VAL A 54 5.79 -1.62 -15.63
C VAL A 54 6.83 -1.43 -16.74
N THR A 55 6.92 -0.22 -17.30
CA THR A 55 7.98 0.19 -18.24
C THR A 55 8.61 1.47 -17.73
N ASP A 56 9.67 1.95 -18.37
CA ASP A 56 10.34 3.21 -17.99
C ASP A 56 9.44 4.44 -18.14
N ASP A 57 8.35 4.34 -18.89
CA ASP A 57 7.46 5.43 -19.27
C ASP A 57 5.97 5.14 -19.04
N VAL A 58 5.63 4.05 -18.34
CA VAL A 58 4.23 3.74 -17.96
C VAL A 58 4.14 3.15 -16.56
N PHE A 59 3.23 3.69 -15.76
CA PHE A 59 2.86 3.16 -14.46
C PHE A 59 1.34 2.98 -14.31
N TYR A 60 0.93 2.09 -13.42
CA TYR A 60 -0.42 1.56 -13.30
C TYR A 60 -0.92 1.68 -11.87
N LEU A 61 -2.22 1.92 -11.68
CA LEU A 61 -2.84 1.74 -10.37
C LEU A 61 -2.83 0.24 -10.03
N ALA A 62 -2.20 -0.11 -8.91
CA ALA A 62 -2.09 -1.49 -8.42
C ALA A 62 -3.35 -1.94 -7.65
N VAL A 63 -4.53 -1.62 -8.19
CA VAL A 63 -5.83 -2.02 -7.66
C VAL A 63 -6.60 -2.68 -8.79
N VAL A 64 -7.04 -3.91 -8.56
CA VAL A 64 -7.87 -4.67 -9.50
C VAL A 64 -9.22 -4.88 -8.85
N ARG A 65 -10.29 -4.70 -9.64
CA ARG A 65 -11.65 -4.95 -9.17
C ARG A 65 -11.81 -6.43 -8.80
N SER A 66 -12.40 -6.67 -7.64
CA SER A 66 -12.78 -8.00 -7.15
C SER A 66 -14.23 -7.96 -6.72
N ASN A 67 -14.99 -9.02 -7.00
CA ASN A 67 -16.42 -9.08 -6.66
C ASN A 67 -16.66 -9.57 -5.22
N ASP A 68 -15.73 -10.35 -4.66
CA ASP A 68 -16.00 -11.15 -3.46
C ASP A 68 -15.15 -10.75 -2.25
N ALA A 69 -13.96 -10.21 -2.47
CA ALA A 69 -13.01 -9.90 -1.41
C ALA A 69 -12.07 -8.75 -1.75
N SER A 70 -11.64 -8.02 -0.72
CA SER A 70 -10.50 -7.10 -0.79
C SER A 70 -9.23 -7.83 -0.34
N VAL A 71 -8.20 -7.84 -1.18
CA VAL A 71 -6.92 -8.47 -0.88
C VAL A 71 -5.83 -7.41 -0.88
N ILE A 72 -5.09 -7.31 0.22
CA ILE A 72 -3.92 -6.42 0.32
C ILE A 72 -2.71 -7.18 -0.24
N GLY A 73 -2.35 -6.87 -1.47
CA GLY A 73 -1.23 -7.51 -2.17
C GLY A 73 0.15 -7.05 -1.68
N MET A 74 1.20 -7.71 -2.18
CA MET A 74 2.59 -7.43 -1.78
C MET A 74 2.99 -5.97 -1.97
N MET A 75 2.50 -5.31 -3.03
CA MET A 75 2.86 -3.92 -3.35
C MET A 75 2.51 -2.98 -2.21
N ALA A 76 1.29 -3.10 -1.66
CA ALA A 76 0.81 -2.27 -0.56
C ALA A 76 1.50 -2.58 0.79
N GLN A 77 2.11 -3.77 0.91
CA GLN A 77 2.88 -4.17 2.09
C GLN A 77 4.37 -3.83 1.98
N GLN A 78 4.83 -3.31 0.82
CA GLN A 78 6.23 -2.93 0.67
C GLN A 78 6.61 -1.82 1.63
N GLY A 79 7.73 -2.01 2.32
CA GLY A 79 8.19 -1.10 3.36
C GLY A 79 7.48 -1.29 4.71
N TYR A 80 6.59 -2.27 4.83
CA TYR A 80 5.96 -2.63 6.10
C TYR A 80 6.49 -3.96 6.63
N ASN A 81 6.70 -4.03 7.94
CA ASN A 81 6.79 -5.31 8.64
C ASN A 81 5.38 -5.72 9.05
N VAL A 82 4.94 -6.90 8.61
CA VAL A 82 3.62 -7.44 8.92
C VAL A 82 3.77 -8.61 9.87
N GLY A 83 3.18 -8.49 11.06
CA GLY A 83 3.14 -9.53 12.08
C GLY A 83 1.75 -10.15 12.19
N TYR A 84 1.70 -11.47 12.33
CA TYR A 84 0.47 -12.22 12.55
C TYR A 84 0.51 -12.86 13.94
N ASP A 85 -0.33 -12.40 14.87
CA ASP A 85 -0.54 -13.08 16.16
C ASP A 85 -1.65 -14.10 16.00
N LEU A 86 -1.27 -15.38 15.87
CA LEU A 86 -2.20 -16.49 15.71
C LEU A 86 -2.90 -16.88 17.02
N LYS A 87 -2.37 -16.46 18.19
CA LYS A 87 -3.00 -16.74 19.49
C LYS A 87 -4.17 -15.81 19.73
N SER A 88 -4.01 -14.52 19.41
CA SER A 88 -5.08 -13.53 19.52
C SER A 88 -5.89 -13.34 18.23
N MET A 89 -5.50 -14.01 17.13
CA MET A 89 -6.06 -13.84 15.79
C MET A 89 -6.05 -12.38 15.32
N THR A 90 -4.93 -11.67 15.52
CA THR A 90 -4.78 -10.24 15.20
C THR A 90 -3.60 -10.00 14.24
N SER A 91 -3.71 -9.00 13.36
CA SER A 91 -2.64 -8.55 12.46
C SER A 91 -2.11 -7.19 12.89
N VAL A 92 -0.79 -6.96 12.78
CA VAL A 92 -0.09 -5.71 13.14
C VAL A 92 0.84 -5.29 12.00
N SER A 93 0.87 -4.00 11.66
CA SER A 93 1.72 -3.42 10.60
C SER A 93 2.49 -2.20 11.09
N SER A 94 3.77 -2.05 10.73
CA SER A 94 4.63 -0.90 11.10
C SER A 94 5.58 -0.48 9.96
N SER A 95 5.81 0.83 9.79
CA SER A 95 6.44 1.41 8.59
C SER A 95 7.97 1.43 8.51
N ILE A 96 8.76 1.36 9.59
CA ILE A 96 10.26 1.24 9.54
C ILE A 96 10.76 0.62 10.86
N VAL A 97 11.82 -0.20 10.78
CA VAL A 97 12.59 -0.82 11.89
C VAL A 97 12.75 0.09 13.11
N THR A 98 11.81 0.04 14.05
CA THR A 98 11.94 0.26 15.50
C THR A 98 10.58 -0.06 16.12
N GLY A 99 10.54 -1.06 17.01
CA GLY A 99 9.49 -1.23 18.03
C GLY A 99 8.06 -1.41 17.53
N LEU A 100 7.64 -2.67 17.38
CA LEU A 100 6.23 -3.05 17.47
C LEU A 100 5.67 -2.57 18.83
N ILE A 101 4.78 -1.58 18.82
CA ILE A 101 4.00 -1.20 20.01
C ILE A 101 2.68 -1.96 19.94
N SER A 102 2.58 -3.03 20.72
CA SER A 102 1.29 -3.64 21.05
C SER A 102 0.48 -2.64 21.87
N GLY A 103 -0.83 -2.55 21.63
CA GLY A 103 -1.76 -1.56 22.20
C GLY A 103 -1.90 -1.50 23.72
N ASN A 104 -1.03 -2.20 24.48
CA ASN A 104 -0.93 -2.15 25.93
C ASN A 104 0.47 -1.74 26.46
N GLY A 105 1.39 -1.26 25.61
CA GLY A 105 2.70 -0.77 26.05
C GLY A 105 3.74 -1.85 26.36
N GLU A 106 3.46 -3.11 26.03
CA GLU A 106 4.43 -4.21 26.15
C GLU A 106 5.34 -4.29 24.90
N PRO A 107 6.67 -4.33 25.05
CA PRO A 107 7.60 -4.47 23.93
C PRO A 107 7.53 -5.87 23.33
N ALA A 108 7.18 -5.97 22.05
CA ALA A 108 7.08 -7.25 21.34
C ALA A 108 8.46 -7.80 20.91
N SER A 109 9.39 -7.94 21.85
CA SER A 109 10.66 -8.65 21.65
C SER A 109 10.51 -10.18 21.70
N GLU A 110 9.29 -10.70 21.86
CA GLU A 110 9.04 -12.14 22.03
C GLU A 110 8.45 -12.84 20.79
N ILE A 111 8.16 -12.10 19.70
CA ILE A 111 7.50 -12.66 18.51
C ILE A 111 8.50 -13.09 17.42
N VAL A 112 9.76 -12.64 17.50
CA VAL A 112 10.84 -13.14 16.63
C VAL A 112 11.84 -13.92 17.50
N ARG A 113 11.58 -15.23 17.65
CA ARG A 113 12.64 -16.18 17.98
C ARG A 113 13.26 -16.70 16.69
#